data_AF-A0A953UXC3-F1
#
_entry.id   AF-A0A953UXC3-F1
#
_cell.length_a   1.000
_cell.length_b   1.000
_cell.length_c   1.000
_cell.angle_alpha   90.00
_cell.angle_beta   90.00
_cell.angle_gamma   90.00
#
_symmetry.space_group_name_H-M   'P 1'
#
loop_
_entity.id
_entity.type
_entity.pdbx_description
1 polymer ?
#
loop_
_entity_poly.entity_id
_entity_poly.type
_entity_poly.pdbx_seq_one_letter_code
_entity_poly.pdbx_strand_id
1 'polypeptide(L)'
;MPDDALMPDNANVDQFDQIVDAVLAGAPPASDPELAALTQIAASLRDLPDENFQKRLRSDLQRRATMTTSTVAPAREGFRTVTPFIVVPNASELIEFLKQTFDAEETNRHPHGTDGFVASLKIGDSDLLIMGGQFLREQERFGAFHVFVPDCDAAYDRAIKAGGTSLGEPADRPYGERSGFVKDASGNYWYIATLLEGPPHTEGLGTVTPYAHPPKARPFIDFMKKAFNAQELAVYEQGGRVMHAAVRIGNTVMEMGESPDFQPSSFYLRVEDCDAAYQSALAAGAMSLWPPTDQAWGDRTAGLQDPFGYQWIPSTPVKKDR
;
A
#
# COMPACT_ATOMS: atom_id res chain seq x y z
N MET A 1 -39.68 -27.85 -49.80
CA MET A 1 -39.06 -29.02 -49.16
C MET A 1 -37.79 -28.52 -48.51
N PRO A 2 -37.80 -28.13 -47.23
CA PRO A 2 -36.57 -27.80 -46.52
C PRO A 2 -35.95 -29.07 -45.90
N ASP A 3 -34.63 -29.00 -45.77
CA ASP A 3 -33.69 -30.03 -45.33
C ASP A 3 -33.97 -30.63 -43.94
N ASP A 4 -33.89 -31.96 -43.84
CA ASP A 4 -33.71 -32.70 -42.59
C ASP A 4 -32.24 -32.53 -42.13
N ALA A 5 -32.02 -31.57 -41.24
CA ALA A 5 -30.78 -31.44 -40.49
C ALA A 5 -30.68 -32.59 -39.46
N LEU A 6 -29.56 -33.33 -39.52
CA LEU A 6 -29.12 -34.28 -38.51
C LEU A 6 -29.18 -33.66 -37.11
N MET A 7 -30.10 -34.14 -36.27
CA MET A 7 -30.07 -33.92 -34.82
C MET A 7 -28.77 -34.58 -34.27
N PRO A 8 -28.03 -33.92 -33.37
CA PRO A 8 -26.91 -34.55 -32.69
C PRO A 8 -27.43 -35.71 -31.82
N ASP A 9 -26.66 -36.79 -31.79
CA ASP A 9 -26.98 -38.06 -31.15
C ASP A 9 -27.01 -37.88 -29.61
N ASN A 10 -28.19 -37.59 -29.04
CA ASN A 10 -28.40 -37.39 -27.60
C ASN A 10 -28.08 -38.64 -26.74
N ALA A 11 -27.86 -39.80 -27.38
CA ALA A 11 -27.47 -41.03 -26.72
C ALA A 11 -26.19 -40.89 -25.87
N ASN A 12 -25.22 -40.08 -26.30
CA ASN A 12 -23.95 -39.90 -25.58
C ASN A 12 -24.08 -39.04 -24.31
N VAL A 13 -25.06 -38.13 -24.25
CA VAL A 13 -25.28 -37.24 -23.10
C VAL A 13 -26.07 -37.97 -22.02
N ASP A 14 -27.13 -38.69 -22.40
CA ASP A 14 -27.91 -39.50 -21.46
C ASP A 14 -27.08 -40.65 -20.86
N GLN A 15 -26.13 -41.19 -21.64
CA GLN A 15 -25.19 -42.20 -21.19
C GLN A 15 -24.16 -41.62 -20.20
N PHE A 16 -23.72 -40.37 -20.41
CA PHE A 16 -22.84 -39.66 -19.47
C PHE A 16 -23.51 -39.40 -18.12
N ASP A 17 -24.76 -38.94 -18.12
CA ASP A 17 -25.50 -38.65 -16.88
C ASP A 17 -25.75 -39.94 -16.06
N GLN A 18 -26.08 -41.05 -16.72
CA GLN A 18 -26.22 -42.36 -16.05
C GLN A 18 -24.91 -42.87 -15.44
N ILE A 19 -23.77 -42.58 -16.09
CA ILE A 19 -22.44 -42.93 -15.58
C ILE A 19 -22.10 -42.07 -14.36
N VAL A 20 -22.38 -40.77 -14.41
CA VAL A 20 -22.18 -39.85 -13.29
C VAL A 20 -23.01 -40.28 -12.08
N ASP A 21 -24.28 -40.64 -12.28
CA ASP A 21 -25.16 -41.12 -11.20
C ASP A 21 -24.69 -42.45 -10.59
N ALA A 22 -24.20 -43.39 -11.41
CA ALA A 22 -23.66 -44.66 -10.94
C ALA A 22 -22.37 -44.49 -10.11
N VAL A 23 -21.53 -43.53 -10.50
CA VAL A 23 -20.30 -43.18 -9.77
C VAL A 23 -20.62 -42.44 -8.46
N LEU A 24 -21.63 -41.57 -8.45
CA LEU A 24 -22.13 -40.94 -7.23
C LEU A 24 -22.73 -41.97 -6.26
N ALA A 25 -23.41 -43.01 -6.77
CA ALA A 25 -23.98 -44.11 -5.98
C ALA A 25 -22.93 -45.11 -5.44
N GLY A 26 -21.65 -45.00 -5.81
CA GLY A 26 -20.56 -45.83 -5.29
C GLY A 26 -20.41 -47.20 -5.96
N ALA A 27 -20.81 -47.33 -7.22
CA ALA A 27 -20.60 -48.55 -8.01
C ALA A 27 -19.09 -48.82 -8.22
N PRO A 28 -18.67 -50.10 -8.32
CA PRO A 28 -17.28 -50.45 -8.63
C PRO A 28 -16.87 -49.91 -10.01
N PRO A 29 -15.58 -49.57 -10.21
CA PRO A 29 -15.10 -49.00 -11.47
C PRO A 29 -15.37 -49.97 -12.64
N ALA A 30 -15.86 -49.43 -13.76
CA ALA A 30 -16.11 -50.23 -14.95
C ALA A 30 -14.80 -50.77 -15.55
N SER A 31 -14.90 -51.86 -16.32
CA SER A 31 -13.78 -52.51 -17.00
C SER A 31 -13.17 -51.71 -18.15
N ASP A 32 -13.77 -50.57 -18.49
CA ASP A 32 -13.33 -49.68 -19.56
C ASP A 32 -12.30 -48.65 -19.03
N PRO A 33 -11.11 -48.50 -19.65
CA PRO A 33 -10.06 -47.58 -19.22
C PRO A 33 -10.49 -46.10 -19.16
N GLU A 34 -11.37 -45.66 -20.04
CA GLU A 34 -11.82 -44.27 -20.11
C GLU A 34 -12.80 -43.97 -18.96
N LEU A 35 -13.68 -44.92 -18.63
CA LEU A 35 -14.56 -44.84 -17.46
C LEU A 35 -13.78 -44.92 -16.13
N ALA A 36 -12.69 -45.68 -16.08
CA ALA A 36 -11.85 -45.76 -14.89
C ALA A 36 -11.21 -44.40 -14.55
N ALA A 37 -10.75 -43.66 -15.56
CA ALA A 37 -10.21 -42.32 -15.39
C ALA A 37 -11.27 -41.32 -14.88
N LEU A 38 -12.49 -41.37 -15.43
CA LEU A 38 -13.61 -40.55 -14.99
C LEU A 38 -14.06 -40.86 -13.55
N THR A 39 -14.07 -42.15 -13.18
CA THR A 39 -14.38 -42.59 -11.80
C THR A 39 -13.34 -42.05 -10.80
N GLN A 40 -12.07 -42.02 -11.18
CA GLN A 40 -10.98 -41.49 -10.36
C GLN A 40 -11.07 -39.96 -10.17
N ILE A 41 -11.45 -39.24 -11.22
CA ILE A 41 -11.70 -37.80 -11.15
C ILE A 41 -12.90 -37.51 -10.24
N ALA A 42 -14.02 -38.23 -10.41
CA ALA A 42 -15.22 -38.06 -9.60
C ALA A 42 -15.00 -38.37 -8.12
N ALA A 43 -14.19 -39.40 -7.80
CA ALA A 43 -13.77 -39.67 -6.43
C ALA A 43 -12.93 -38.52 -5.84
N SER A 44 -12.03 -37.93 -6.64
CA SER A 44 -11.20 -36.79 -6.23
C SER A 44 -12.02 -35.51 -6.00
N LEU A 45 -13.12 -35.32 -6.74
CA LEU A 45 -14.02 -34.18 -6.58
C LEU A 45 -14.94 -34.30 -5.35
N ARG A 46 -15.28 -35.53 -4.93
CA ARG A 46 -16.16 -35.79 -3.77
C ARG A 46 -15.59 -35.26 -2.47
N ASP A 47 -14.27 -35.29 -2.34
CA ASP A 47 -13.56 -34.85 -1.14
C ASP A 47 -13.13 -33.37 -1.21
N LEU A 48 -13.67 -32.61 -2.18
CA LEU A 48 -13.47 -31.17 -2.26
C LEU A 48 -14.62 -30.39 -1.57
N PRO A 49 -14.28 -29.35 -0.78
CA PRO A 49 -12.92 -28.95 -0.46
C PRO A 49 -12.25 -29.88 0.58
N ASP A 50 -10.97 -30.19 0.35
CA ASP A 50 -10.20 -31.12 1.17
C ASP A 50 -9.99 -30.63 2.62
N GLU A 51 -9.59 -31.53 3.53
CA GLU A 51 -9.38 -31.19 4.93
C GLU A 51 -8.36 -30.06 5.14
N ASN A 52 -7.36 -29.93 4.27
CA ASN A 52 -6.35 -28.87 4.37
C ASN A 52 -6.95 -27.52 3.99
N PHE A 53 -7.78 -27.47 2.95
CA PHE A 53 -8.56 -26.28 2.60
C PHE A 53 -9.52 -25.92 3.74
N GLN A 54 -10.23 -26.88 4.31
CA GLN A 54 -11.15 -26.61 5.42
C GLN A 54 -10.42 -26.09 6.67
N LYS A 55 -9.26 -26.65 7.01
CA LYS A 55 -8.40 -26.17 8.11
C LYS A 55 -7.87 -24.76 7.83
N ARG A 56 -7.40 -24.49 6.61
CA ARG A 56 -6.95 -23.15 6.19
C ARG A 56 -8.09 -22.13 6.21
N LEU A 57 -9.24 -22.48 5.66
CA LEU A 57 -10.43 -21.63 5.65
C LEU A 57 -10.93 -21.36 7.07
N ARG A 58 -10.95 -22.35 7.96
CA ARG A 58 -11.31 -22.17 9.37
C ARG A 58 -10.31 -21.26 10.09
N SER A 59 -9.02 -21.44 9.89
CA SER A 59 -7.99 -20.55 10.45
C SER A 59 -8.13 -19.11 9.91
N ASP A 60 -8.41 -18.94 8.62
CA ASP A 60 -8.62 -17.63 7.99
C ASP A 60 -9.92 -16.96 8.49
N LEU A 61 -11.01 -17.72 8.64
CA LEU A 61 -12.28 -17.23 9.17
C LEU A 61 -12.18 -16.90 10.65
N GLN A 62 -11.45 -17.68 11.45
CA GLN A 62 -11.17 -17.38 12.86
C GLN A 62 -10.28 -16.15 13.01
N ARG A 63 -9.25 -16.00 12.16
CA ARG A 63 -8.45 -14.76 12.07
C ARG A 63 -9.33 -13.56 11.73
N ARG A 64 -10.23 -13.69 10.74
CA ARG A 64 -11.18 -12.64 10.35
C ARG A 64 -12.22 -12.34 11.43
N ALA A 65 -12.68 -13.34 12.19
CA ALA A 65 -13.60 -13.17 13.31
C ALA A 65 -12.92 -12.59 14.56
N THR A 66 -11.59 -12.68 14.66
CA THR A 66 -10.79 -12.00 15.70
C THR A 66 -10.41 -10.57 15.27
N MET A 67 -10.35 -10.30 13.96
CA MET A 67 -10.12 -8.97 13.35
C MET A 67 -11.28 -7.97 13.48
N THR A 68 -12.34 -8.26 14.23
CA THR A 68 -13.39 -7.29 14.59
C THR A 68 -12.94 -6.24 15.62
N THR A 69 -11.64 -6.14 15.89
CA THR A 69 -10.97 -5.01 16.57
C THR A 69 -10.11 -4.24 15.57
N SER A 70 -10.73 -3.77 14.49
CA SER A 70 -10.03 -3.12 13.37
C SER A 70 -9.26 -1.88 13.83
N THR A 71 -7.94 -1.88 13.61
CA THR A 71 -7.06 -0.72 13.87
C THR A 71 -6.96 0.23 12.68
N VAL A 72 -7.59 -0.07 11.55
CA VAL A 72 -7.55 0.77 10.35
C VAL A 72 -8.98 1.12 9.94
N ALA A 73 -9.32 2.41 10.02
CA ALA A 73 -10.61 2.88 9.52
C ALA A 73 -10.63 2.72 7.99
N PRO A 74 -11.78 2.40 7.38
CA PRO A 74 -11.97 2.70 5.98
C PRO A 74 -11.71 4.20 5.80
N ALA A 75 -10.81 4.55 4.88
CA ALA A 75 -10.56 5.95 4.61
C ALA A 75 -11.87 6.61 4.17
N ARG A 76 -12.11 7.86 4.59
CA ARG A 76 -13.20 8.65 4.01
C ARG A 76 -13.00 8.70 2.50
N GLU A 77 -14.08 8.66 1.73
CA GLU A 77 -14.02 8.75 0.27
C GLU A 77 -13.10 9.92 -0.15
N GLY A 78 -12.05 9.60 -0.90
CA GLY A 78 -11.01 10.56 -1.33
C GLY A 78 -9.75 10.68 -0.46
N PHE A 79 -9.68 10.05 0.72
CA PHE A 79 -8.49 10.10 1.59
C PHE A 79 -7.68 8.80 1.55
N ARG A 80 -6.37 8.91 1.77
CA ARG A 80 -5.43 7.78 1.86
C ARG A 80 -5.16 7.46 3.35
N THR A 81 -5.03 6.17 3.69
CA THR A 81 -4.76 5.70 5.06
C THR A 81 -3.40 6.18 5.56
N VAL A 82 -2.37 6.13 4.72
CA VAL A 82 -1.04 6.67 5.01
C VAL A 82 -0.84 7.93 4.19
N THR A 83 -0.65 9.05 4.88
CA THR A 83 -0.33 10.36 4.28
C THR A 83 1.13 10.69 4.61
N PRO A 84 1.98 10.95 3.60
CA PRO A 84 3.31 11.49 3.83
C PRO A 84 3.28 12.72 4.73
N PHE A 85 4.14 12.71 5.75
CA PHE A 85 4.36 13.89 6.57
C PHE A 85 5.83 14.30 6.48
N ILE A 86 6.10 15.41 5.81
CA ILE A 86 7.46 15.94 5.63
C ILE A 86 7.70 17.00 6.70
N VAL A 87 8.83 16.92 7.40
CA VAL A 87 9.20 17.86 8.47
C VAL A 87 10.54 18.48 8.09
N VAL A 88 10.53 19.75 7.67
CA VAL A 88 11.72 20.43 7.15
C VAL A 88 11.73 21.91 7.58
N PRO A 89 12.90 22.50 7.90
CA PRO A 89 12.97 23.90 8.31
C PRO A 89 12.41 24.88 7.26
N ASN A 90 12.75 24.65 5.99
CA ASN A 90 12.44 25.54 4.87
C ASN A 90 11.22 25.06 4.06
N ALA A 91 10.13 24.67 4.74
CA ALA A 91 8.95 24.10 4.08
C ALA A 91 8.33 24.98 2.99
N SER A 92 8.43 26.31 3.06
CA SER A 92 7.94 27.18 2.00
C SER A 92 8.67 26.98 0.66
N GLU A 93 9.99 26.74 0.71
CA GLU A 93 10.78 26.46 -0.50
C GLU A 93 10.40 25.10 -1.09
N LEU A 94 10.19 24.10 -0.24
CA LEU A 94 9.69 22.79 -0.65
C LEU A 94 8.30 22.92 -1.31
N ILE A 95 7.39 23.67 -0.73
CA ILE A 95 6.05 23.88 -1.28
C ILE A 95 6.11 24.52 -2.68
N GLU A 96 6.97 25.52 -2.89
CA GLU A 96 7.16 26.12 -4.20
C GLU A 96 7.79 25.15 -5.21
N PHE A 97 8.74 24.32 -4.78
CA PHE A 97 9.27 23.24 -5.61
C PHE A 97 8.15 22.27 -6.05
N LEU A 98 7.26 21.87 -5.14
CA LEU A 98 6.15 20.96 -5.44
C LEU A 98 5.13 21.58 -6.40
N LYS A 99 4.80 22.87 -6.23
CA LYS A 99 3.95 23.62 -7.15
C LYS A 99 4.54 23.64 -8.55
N GLN A 100 5.82 23.97 -8.66
CA GLN A 100 6.50 24.09 -9.96
C GLN A 100 6.71 22.74 -10.66
N THR A 101 6.90 21.67 -9.89
CA THR A 101 7.23 20.35 -10.42
C THR A 101 6.00 19.51 -10.73
N PHE A 102 5.06 19.45 -9.79
CA PHE A 102 3.94 18.49 -9.79
C PHE A 102 2.56 19.17 -9.78
N ASP A 103 2.50 20.48 -10.03
CA ASP A 103 1.25 21.26 -9.99
C ASP A 103 0.53 21.12 -8.63
N ALA A 104 1.32 21.04 -7.55
CA ALA A 104 0.78 20.85 -6.20
C ALA A 104 -0.13 22.01 -5.78
N GLU A 105 -1.28 21.69 -5.19
CA GLU A 105 -2.21 22.67 -4.66
C GLU A 105 -2.11 22.72 -3.13
N GLU A 106 -1.80 23.89 -2.58
CA GLU A 106 -1.87 24.09 -1.14
C GLU A 106 -3.32 24.33 -0.72
N THR A 107 -3.89 23.39 0.03
CA THR A 107 -5.30 23.41 0.42
C THR A 107 -5.51 24.04 1.80
N ASN A 108 -4.50 23.99 2.66
CA ASN A 108 -4.59 24.53 4.00
C ASN A 108 -3.22 24.88 4.57
N ARG A 109 -3.19 25.85 5.51
CA ARG A 109 -1.99 26.24 6.26
C ARG A 109 -2.38 26.76 7.63
N HIS A 110 -1.78 26.18 8.68
CA HIS A 110 -1.98 26.56 10.07
C HIS A 110 -0.66 26.94 10.73
N PRO A 111 -0.58 28.06 11.47
CA PRO A 111 0.59 28.38 12.28
C PRO A 111 0.92 27.25 13.28
N HIS A 112 2.21 27.01 13.50
CA HIS A 112 2.69 26.03 14.46
C HIS A 112 3.98 26.51 15.13
N GLY A 113 4.01 26.54 16.46
CA GLY A 113 5.15 27.11 17.20
C GLY A 113 5.31 28.61 16.94
N THR A 114 6.55 29.11 17.09
CA THR A 114 6.87 30.54 17.00
C THR A 114 6.99 31.06 15.57
N ASP A 115 7.53 30.24 14.67
CA ASP A 115 7.93 30.60 13.31
C ASP A 115 7.57 29.51 12.28
N GLY A 116 6.83 28.49 12.72
CA GLY A 116 6.46 27.35 11.89
C GLY A 116 5.02 27.35 11.42
N PHE A 117 4.72 26.35 10.60
CA PHE A 117 3.37 26.06 10.14
C PHE A 117 3.24 24.58 9.78
N VAL A 118 2.00 24.10 9.72
CA VAL A 118 1.65 22.85 9.05
C VAL A 118 0.79 23.18 7.85
N ALA A 119 1.19 22.72 6.67
CA ALA A 119 0.44 22.87 5.42
C ALA A 119 -0.07 21.51 4.94
N SER A 120 -1.26 21.53 4.33
CA SER A 120 -1.82 20.41 3.59
C SER A 120 -1.73 20.71 2.10
N LEU A 121 -1.18 19.78 1.33
CA LEU A 121 -1.01 19.89 -0.10
C LEU A 121 -1.70 18.72 -0.81
N LYS A 122 -2.16 18.97 -2.03
CA LYS A 122 -2.73 17.96 -2.92
C LYS A 122 -1.91 17.89 -4.20
N ILE A 123 -1.52 16.68 -4.59
CA ILE A 123 -0.88 16.38 -5.88
C ILE A 123 -1.68 15.27 -6.52
N GLY A 124 -2.38 15.57 -7.62
CA GLY A 124 -3.33 14.66 -8.23
C GLY A 124 -4.40 14.21 -7.22
N ASP A 125 -4.42 12.92 -6.89
CA ASP A 125 -5.37 12.32 -5.93
C ASP A 125 -4.79 12.10 -4.52
N SER A 126 -3.56 12.58 -4.27
CA SER A 126 -2.80 12.28 -3.06
C SER A 126 -2.60 13.51 -2.19
N ASP A 127 -2.81 13.35 -0.89
CA ASP A 127 -2.53 14.38 0.12
C ASP A 127 -1.10 14.26 0.65
N LEU A 128 -0.49 15.40 0.97
CA LEU A 128 0.76 15.52 1.71
C LEU A 128 0.56 16.48 2.88
N LEU A 129 1.21 16.21 4.00
CA LEU A 129 1.38 17.14 5.10
C LEU A 129 2.83 17.62 5.12
N ILE A 130 3.03 18.92 5.34
CA ILE A 130 4.37 19.50 5.46
C ILE A 130 4.41 20.40 6.69
N MET A 131 5.32 20.11 7.63
CA MET A 131 5.63 20.97 8.76
C MET A 131 6.90 21.76 8.48
N GLY A 132 6.78 23.09 8.61
CA GLY A 132 7.86 24.07 8.49
C GLY A 132 8.19 24.76 9.80
N GLY A 133 9.42 25.29 9.91
CA GLY A 133 9.87 26.12 11.03
C GLY A 133 11.34 25.90 11.38
N GLN A 134 12.08 26.96 11.70
CA GLN A 134 13.53 26.87 11.92
C GLN A 134 13.90 26.09 13.18
N PHE A 135 12.97 25.98 14.14
CA PHE A 135 13.12 25.14 15.34
C PHE A 135 13.25 23.64 15.01
N LEU A 136 12.94 23.22 13.78
CA LEU A 136 13.03 21.83 13.30
C LEU A 136 14.41 21.44 12.76
N ARG A 137 15.39 22.36 12.76
CA ARG A 137 16.76 22.00 12.35
C ARG A 137 17.26 20.82 13.17
N GLU A 138 17.92 19.87 12.51
CA GLU A 138 18.42 18.61 13.08
C GLU A 138 17.32 17.64 13.54
N GLN A 139 16.05 17.97 13.27
CA GLN A 139 14.89 17.12 13.54
C GLN A 139 14.15 16.77 12.23
N GLU A 140 14.83 16.91 11.10
CA GLU A 140 14.23 16.74 9.79
C GLU A 140 13.65 15.33 9.61
N ARG A 141 12.50 15.28 8.94
CA ARG A 141 11.90 14.05 8.43
C ARG A 141 11.72 14.18 6.93
N PHE A 142 12.71 13.67 6.19
CA PHE A 142 12.68 13.63 4.73
C PHE A 142 11.75 12.52 4.25
N GLY A 143 11.21 12.65 3.05
CA GLY A 143 10.47 11.60 2.37
C GLY A 143 11.19 11.06 1.16
N ALA A 144 10.82 9.85 0.77
CA ALA A 144 10.99 9.36 -0.59
C ALA A 144 9.61 9.06 -1.17
N PHE A 145 9.44 9.31 -2.46
CA PHE A 145 8.14 9.23 -3.12
C PHE A 145 8.27 8.62 -4.48
N HIS A 146 7.41 7.66 -4.78
CA HIS A 146 7.13 7.26 -6.15
C HIS A 146 5.95 8.08 -6.67
N VAL A 147 6.21 8.93 -7.66
CA VAL A 147 5.24 9.90 -8.19
C VAL A 147 4.86 9.53 -9.62
N PHE A 148 3.62 9.10 -9.80
CA PHE A 148 3.08 8.77 -11.12
C PHE A 148 2.56 10.02 -11.80
N VAL A 149 3.18 10.38 -12.92
CA VAL A 149 2.83 11.54 -13.74
C VAL A 149 2.48 11.12 -15.16
N PRO A 150 1.67 11.91 -15.89
CA PRO A 150 1.38 11.64 -17.29
C PRO A 150 2.61 11.71 -18.21
N ASP A 151 3.62 12.51 -17.84
CA ASP A 151 4.85 12.72 -18.61
C ASP A 151 6.04 12.89 -17.66
N CYS A 152 6.86 11.83 -17.59
CA CYS A 152 8.03 11.75 -16.73
C CYS A 152 9.09 12.80 -17.11
N ASP A 153 9.40 12.96 -18.39
CA ASP A 153 10.46 13.86 -18.87
C ASP A 153 10.08 15.31 -18.57
N ALA A 154 8.84 15.70 -18.87
CA ALA A 154 8.38 17.05 -18.61
C ALA A 154 8.37 17.38 -17.10
N ALA A 155 7.95 16.44 -16.25
CA ALA A 155 7.99 16.63 -14.80
C ALA A 155 9.42 16.66 -14.26
N TYR A 156 10.31 15.81 -14.77
CA TYR A 156 11.72 15.81 -14.43
C TYR A 156 12.40 17.13 -14.80
N ASP A 157 12.16 17.65 -16.01
CA ASP A 157 12.72 18.93 -16.47
C ASP A 157 12.24 20.09 -15.59
N ARG A 158 10.96 20.09 -15.18
CA ARG A 158 10.45 21.07 -14.21
C ARG A 158 11.15 20.95 -12.86
N ALA A 159 11.38 19.72 -12.38
CA ALA A 159 12.08 19.47 -11.12
C ALA A 159 13.51 20.03 -11.14
N ILE A 160 14.27 19.77 -12.21
CA ILE A 160 15.63 20.29 -12.38
C ILE A 160 15.61 21.82 -12.45
N LYS A 161 14.68 22.41 -13.21
CA LYS A 161 14.52 23.88 -13.30
C LYS A 161 14.15 24.52 -11.96
N ALA A 162 13.38 23.82 -11.13
CA ALA A 162 13.00 24.24 -9.78
C ALA A 162 14.14 24.08 -8.74
N GLY A 163 15.33 23.66 -9.16
CA GLY A 163 16.51 23.50 -8.29
C GLY A 163 16.72 22.09 -7.75
N GLY A 164 15.99 21.11 -8.29
CA GLY A 164 16.22 19.69 -7.99
C GLY A 164 17.58 19.20 -8.50
N THR A 165 18.22 18.34 -7.73
CA THR A 165 19.45 17.64 -8.11
C THR A 165 19.10 16.33 -8.80
N SER A 166 19.62 16.12 -10.01
CA SER A 166 19.46 14.83 -10.70
C SER A 166 20.20 13.71 -9.95
N LEU A 167 19.49 12.61 -9.71
CA LEU A 167 20.06 11.34 -9.25
C LEU A 167 20.08 10.29 -10.38
N GLY A 168 19.34 10.53 -11.45
CA GLY A 168 19.28 9.70 -12.64
C GLY A 168 18.31 10.28 -13.66
N GLU A 169 18.75 10.40 -14.91
CA GLU A 169 17.94 10.93 -16.00
C GLU A 169 16.79 9.97 -16.38
N PRO A 170 15.68 10.50 -16.95
CA PRO A 170 14.57 9.71 -17.45
C PRO A 170 15.01 8.62 -18.43
N ALA A 171 14.69 7.38 -18.10
CA ALA A 171 14.93 6.24 -18.97
C ALA A 171 13.83 5.19 -18.77
N ASP A 172 13.59 4.42 -19.84
CA ASP A 172 12.68 3.28 -19.78
C ASP A 172 13.30 2.19 -18.91
N ARG A 173 12.50 1.68 -17.99
CA ARG A 173 12.88 0.71 -16.99
C ARG A 173 12.37 -0.68 -17.40
N PRO A 174 13.13 -1.75 -17.12
CA PRO A 174 12.76 -3.11 -17.52
C PRO A 174 11.48 -3.63 -16.83
N TYR A 175 10.96 -2.90 -15.85
CA TYR A 175 9.75 -3.22 -15.09
C TYR A 175 8.53 -2.37 -15.50
N GLY A 176 8.56 -1.75 -16.69
CA GLY A 176 7.35 -1.25 -17.35
C GLY A 176 7.02 0.23 -17.10
N GLU A 177 8.00 1.05 -16.74
CA GLU A 177 7.84 2.49 -16.54
C GLU A 177 8.99 3.27 -17.15
N ARG A 178 8.72 4.53 -17.51
CA ARG A 178 9.73 5.53 -17.81
C ARG A 178 9.93 6.39 -16.57
N SER A 179 11.16 6.41 -16.03
CA SER A 179 11.40 7.04 -14.73
C SER A 179 12.68 7.85 -14.65
N GLY A 180 12.59 9.03 -14.03
CA GLY A 180 13.68 9.91 -13.66
C GLY A 180 13.70 10.19 -12.16
N PHE A 181 14.87 10.48 -11.61
CA PHE A 181 15.08 10.54 -10.16
C PHE A 181 15.69 11.88 -9.75
N VAL A 182 15.04 12.56 -8.81
CA VAL A 182 15.45 13.90 -8.37
C VAL A 182 15.48 13.97 -6.84
N LYS A 183 16.49 14.64 -6.31
CA LYS A 183 16.56 15.06 -4.91
C LYS A 183 16.26 16.55 -4.80
N ASP A 184 15.31 16.95 -3.97
CA ASP A 184 15.06 18.38 -3.74
C ASP A 184 16.06 19.01 -2.75
N ALA A 185 16.01 20.34 -2.62
CA ALA A 185 16.89 21.10 -1.74
C ALA A 185 16.69 20.79 -0.24
N SER A 186 15.51 20.27 0.14
CA SER A 186 15.24 19.84 1.52
C SER A 186 15.75 18.41 1.78
N GLY A 187 16.11 17.66 0.75
CA GLY A 187 16.67 16.31 0.84
C GLY A 187 15.67 15.18 0.57
N ASN A 188 14.45 15.47 0.11
CA ASN A 188 13.49 14.43 -0.26
C ASN A 188 13.84 13.82 -1.63
N TYR A 189 13.49 12.55 -1.82
CA TYR A 189 13.70 11.79 -3.06
C TYR A 189 12.39 11.67 -3.82
N TRP A 190 12.45 11.96 -5.12
CA TRP A 190 11.32 11.91 -6.03
C TRP A 190 11.64 10.96 -7.18
N TYR A 191 11.04 9.77 -7.15
CA TYR A 191 11.01 8.81 -8.25
C TYR A 191 9.85 9.18 -9.16
N ILE A 192 10.12 9.95 -10.21
CA ILE A 192 9.11 10.46 -11.14
C ILE A 192 8.91 9.40 -12.22
N ALA A 193 7.69 8.91 -12.41
CA ALA A 193 7.43 7.80 -13.31
C ALA A 193 6.19 8.01 -14.17
N THR A 194 6.25 7.50 -15.40
CA THR A 194 5.09 7.29 -16.27
C THR A 194 5.05 5.81 -16.65
N LEU A 195 3.92 5.13 -16.44
CA LEU A 195 3.79 3.74 -16.87
C LEU A 195 3.83 3.65 -18.40
N LEU A 196 4.60 2.71 -18.92
CA LEU A 196 4.72 2.48 -20.37
C LEU A 196 3.53 1.68 -20.91
N GLU A 197 2.94 0.81 -20.08
CA GLU A 197 1.78 -0.03 -20.44
C GLU A 197 0.75 -0.08 -19.29
N GLY A 198 -0.53 -0.04 -19.64
CA GLY A 198 -1.65 -0.16 -18.70
C GLY A 198 -2.04 1.14 -17.96
N PRO A 199 -3.22 1.18 -17.29
CA PRO A 199 -3.61 2.34 -16.50
C PRO A 199 -2.72 2.47 -15.24
N PRO A 200 -2.46 3.70 -14.74
CA PRO A 200 -1.56 4.00 -13.61
C PRO A 200 -1.96 3.44 -12.23
N HIS A 201 -2.84 2.45 -12.16
CA HIS A 201 -3.50 2.07 -10.93
C HIS A 201 -3.46 0.55 -10.74
N THR A 202 -2.42 0.07 -10.07
CA THR A 202 -2.68 -1.03 -9.14
C THR A 202 -3.54 -0.45 -8.01
N GLU A 203 -4.56 -1.19 -7.59
CA GLU A 203 -5.50 -0.74 -6.57
C GLU A 203 -4.76 -0.33 -5.28
N GLY A 204 -4.82 0.96 -4.94
CA GLY A 204 -4.21 1.54 -3.75
C GLY A 204 -2.91 2.34 -3.98
N LEU A 205 -2.37 2.42 -5.20
CA LEU A 205 -1.35 3.43 -5.54
C LEU A 205 -1.98 4.80 -5.75
N GLY A 206 -1.37 5.84 -5.21
CA GLY A 206 -1.76 7.24 -5.44
C GLY A 206 -0.80 7.92 -6.38
N THR A 207 -1.18 9.10 -6.88
CA THR A 207 -0.28 10.00 -7.60
C THR A 207 1.05 10.17 -6.84
N VAL A 208 1.00 10.27 -5.51
CA VAL A 208 2.19 10.28 -4.64
C VAL A 208 2.13 9.06 -3.72
N THR A 209 2.95 8.07 -4.03
CA THR A 209 3.08 6.83 -3.25
C THR A 209 4.24 6.98 -2.26
N PRO A 210 4.01 6.81 -0.94
CA PRO A 210 5.09 6.87 0.05
C PRO A 210 6.11 5.77 -0.22
N TYR A 211 7.39 6.13 -0.23
CA TYR A 211 8.50 5.21 -0.41
C TYR A 211 9.42 5.25 0.82
N ALA A 212 9.88 4.09 1.29
CA ALA A 212 10.84 4.00 2.38
C ALA A 212 12.17 3.35 1.96
N HIS A 213 13.23 3.78 2.65
CA HIS A 213 14.59 3.27 2.49
C HIS A 213 15.10 2.62 3.78
N PRO A 214 14.48 1.52 4.26
CA PRO A 214 14.92 0.89 5.49
C PRO A 214 16.28 0.21 5.26
N PRO A 215 17.18 0.19 6.26
CA PRO A 215 18.41 -0.60 6.16
C PRO A 215 18.15 -2.10 5.99
N LYS A 216 17.00 -2.57 6.52
CA LYS A 216 16.46 -3.91 6.35
C LYS A 216 14.95 -3.86 6.20
N ALA A 217 14.43 -4.27 5.05
CA ALA A 217 13.00 -4.15 4.77
C ALA A 217 12.18 -5.24 5.45
N ARG A 218 12.64 -6.49 5.50
CA ARG A 218 11.85 -7.61 6.07
C ARG A 218 11.39 -7.35 7.51
N PRO A 219 12.27 -6.92 8.44
CA PRO A 219 11.85 -6.59 9.80
C PRO A 219 10.89 -5.39 9.87
N PHE A 220 11.05 -4.41 8.97
CA PHE A 220 10.15 -3.26 8.87
C PHE A 220 8.76 -3.65 8.38
N ILE A 221 8.68 -4.52 7.35
CA ILE A 221 7.43 -5.13 6.88
C ILE A 221 6.74 -5.90 8.01
N ASP A 222 7.49 -6.70 8.77
CA ASP A 222 6.94 -7.45 9.92
C ASP A 222 6.44 -6.54 11.04
N PHE A 223 7.12 -5.42 11.30
CA PHE A 223 6.62 -4.39 12.21
C PHE A 223 5.27 -3.84 11.72
N MET A 224 5.17 -3.40 10.46
CA MET A 224 3.93 -2.85 9.92
C MET A 224 2.78 -3.86 9.93
N LYS A 225 3.06 -5.15 9.67
CA LYS A 225 2.08 -6.24 9.78
C LYS A 225 1.53 -6.37 11.20
N LYS A 226 2.41 -6.32 12.20
CA LYS A 226 2.03 -6.43 13.62
C LYS A 226 1.33 -5.18 14.14
N ALA A 227 1.89 -4.00 13.87
CA ALA A 227 1.43 -2.73 14.40
C ALA A 227 0.13 -2.25 13.73
N PHE A 228 0.05 -2.35 12.40
CA PHE A 228 -0.96 -1.66 11.59
C PHE A 228 -1.73 -2.59 10.66
N ASN A 229 -1.65 -3.91 10.87
CA ASN A 229 -2.33 -4.91 10.04
C ASN A 229 -1.98 -4.79 8.54
N ALA A 230 -0.73 -4.44 8.26
CA ALA A 230 -0.27 -4.30 6.89
C ALA A 230 -0.31 -5.63 6.12
N GLN A 231 -0.51 -5.56 4.81
CA GLN A 231 -0.50 -6.72 3.91
C GLN A 231 0.65 -6.60 2.92
N GLU A 232 1.52 -7.60 2.92
CA GLU A 232 2.58 -7.74 1.91
C GLU A 232 1.92 -8.08 0.56
N LEU A 233 2.13 -7.24 -0.45
CA LEU A 233 1.56 -7.44 -1.78
C LEU A 233 2.56 -8.10 -2.72
N ALA A 234 3.77 -7.53 -2.75
CA ALA A 234 4.86 -8.01 -3.58
C ALA A 234 6.17 -7.69 -2.88
N VAL A 235 7.12 -8.62 -2.95
CA VAL A 235 8.49 -8.42 -2.51
C VAL A 235 9.41 -9.03 -3.56
N TYR A 236 10.31 -8.21 -4.08
CA TYR A 236 11.36 -8.62 -4.99
C TYR A 236 12.70 -8.58 -4.26
N GLU A 237 13.32 -9.76 -4.13
CA GLU A 237 14.59 -9.93 -3.44
C GLU A 237 15.69 -10.31 -4.43
N GLN A 238 16.87 -9.72 -4.26
CA GLN A 238 18.06 -10.05 -5.03
C GLN A 238 19.28 -10.04 -4.12
N GLY A 239 20.07 -11.11 -4.14
CA GLY A 239 21.30 -11.20 -3.33
C GLY A 239 21.06 -11.06 -1.82
N GLY A 240 19.90 -11.51 -1.31
CA GLY A 240 19.56 -11.43 0.11
C GLY A 240 19.14 -10.04 0.61
N ARG A 241 18.81 -9.12 -0.31
CA ARG A 241 18.24 -7.80 0.00
C ARG A 241 16.90 -7.64 -0.69
N VAL A 242 15.98 -6.94 -0.04
CA VAL A 242 14.75 -6.47 -0.69
C VAL A 242 15.10 -5.29 -1.58
N MET A 243 15.01 -5.50 -2.89
CA MET A 243 15.25 -4.46 -3.90
C MET A 243 14.02 -3.59 -4.08
N HIS A 244 12.83 -4.20 -4.00
CA HIS A 244 11.55 -3.51 -4.03
C HIS A 244 10.51 -4.31 -3.24
N ALA A 245 9.67 -3.64 -2.47
CA ALA A 245 8.50 -4.24 -1.85
C ALA A 245 7.33 -3.26 -1.87
N ALA A 246 6.12 -3.81 -2.04
CA ALA A 246 4.87 -3.09 -1.93
C ALA A 246 4.06 -3.68 -0.76
N VAL A 247 3.68 -2.82 0.18
CA VAL A 247 2.94 -3.17 1.39
C VAL A 247 1.70 -2.29 1.49
N ARG A 248 0.53 -2.91 1.66
CA ARG A 248 -0.72 -2.20 1.84
C ARG A 248 -1.03 -1.97 3.32
N ILE A 249 -1.40 -0.75 3.67
CA ILE A 249 -2.00 -0.40 4.96
C ILE A 249 -3.31 0.33 4.66
N GLY A 250 -4.44 -0.28 5.03
CA GLY A 250 -5.76 0.22 4.64
C GLY A 250 -5.89 0.32 3.11
N ASN A 251 -6.15 1.52 2.59
CA ASN A 251 -6.25 1.78 1.14
C ASN A 251 -4.98 2.38 0.52
N THR A 252 -3.89 2.50 1.27
CA THR A 252 -2.60 2.99 0.76
C THR A 252 -1.66 1.82 0.51
N VAL A 253 -1.03 1.80 -0.67
CA VAL A 253 0.20 1.03 -0.90
C VAL A 253 1.38 1.93 -0.57
N MET A 254 2.30 1.39 0.22
CA MET A 254 3.61 1.97 0.51
C MET A 254 4.67 1.09 -0.13
N GLU A 255 5.61 1.72 -0.81
CA GLU A 255 6.72 1.06 -1.46
C GLU A 255 8.00 1.20 -0.64
N MET A 256 8.97 0.31 -0.87
CA MET A 256 10.27 0.41 -0.21
C MET A 256 11.34 -0.39 -0.94
N GLY A 257 12.60 0.00 -0.71
CA GLY A 257 13.78 -0.71 -1.16
C GLY A 257 14.93 -0.47 -0.18
N GLU A 258 15.73 -1.50 0.10
CA GLU A 258 16.83 -1.38 1.07
C GLU A 258 17.89 -0.39 0.55
N SER A 259 18.31 0.53 1.42
CA SER A 259 19.37 1.51 1.14
C SER A 259 20.31 1.65 2.35
N PRO A 260 21.63 1.83 2.14
CA PRO A 260 22.53 2.25 3.21
C PRO A 260 22.28 3.69 3.67
N ASP A 261 21.72 4.54 2.78
CA ASP A 261 21.40 5.93 3.06
C ASP A 261 19.97 6.02 3.62
N PHE A 262 19.83 5.72 4.91
CA PHE A 262 18.55 5.77 5.61
C PHE A 262 17.95 7.18 5.59
N GLN A 263 16.65 7.26 5.28
CA GLN A 263 15.87 8.48 5.38
C GLN A 263 14.87 8.36 6.55
N PRO A 264 15.00 9.19 7.60
CA PRO A 264 14.06 9.16 8.73
C PRO A 264 12.73 9.81 8.34
N SER A 265 11.84 9.08 7.68
CA SER A 265 10.54 9.60 7.25
C SER A 265 9.48 9.59 8.36
N SER A 266 8.45 10.41 8.20
CA SER A 266 7.27 10.40 9.05
C SER A 266 5.97 10.23 8.26
N PHE A 267 5.00 9.55 8.90
CA PHE A 267 3.74 9.18 8.28
C PHE A 267 2.58 9.54 9.19
N TYR A 268 1.60 10.28 8.66
CA TYR A 268 0.31 10.47 9.31
C TYR A 268 -0.59 9.30 8.94
N LEU A 269 -1.06 8.55 9.94
CA LEU A 269 -1.77 7.29 9.76
C LEU A 269 -3.22 7.45 10.20
N ARG A 270 -4.17 7.47 9.27
CA ARG A 270 -5.59 7.52 9.58
C ARG A 270 -6.05 6.14 10.07
N VAL A 271 -6.52 6.09 11.31
CA VAL A 271 -6.97 4.86 11.99
C VAL A 271 -8.36 5.01 12.57
N GLU A 272 -9.02 3.89 12.83
CA GLU A 272 -10.35 3.89 13.47
C GLU A 272 -10.27 4.26 14.94
N ASP A 273 -9.19 3.85 15.59
CA ASP A 273 -8.92 4.10 17.00
C ASP A 273 -7.42 4.40 17.18
N CYS A 274 -7.12 5.67 17.50
CA CYS A 274 -5.78 6.18 17.74
C CYS A 274 -5.08 5.44 18.89
N ASP A 275 -5.79 5.21 19.99
CA ASP A 275 -5.24 4.59 21.20
C ASP A 275 -4.95 3.12 20.96
N ALA A 276 -5.84 2.41 20.27
CA ALA A 276 -5.62 1.01 19.89
C ALA A 276 -4.42 0.84 18.95
N ALA A 277 -4.33 1.68 17.90
CA ALA A 277 -3.18 1.68 17.00
C ALA A 277 -1.87 2.01 17.74
N TYR A 278 -1.93 2.95 18.69
CA TYR A 278 -0.81 3.31 19.54
C TYR A 278 -0.32 2.14 20.40
N GLN A 279 -1.22 1.45 21.10
CA GLN A 279 -0.86 0.28 21.91
C GLN A 279 -0.33 -0.89 21.06
N SER A 280 -0.93 -1.12 19.88
CA SER A 280 -0.47 -2.13 18.93
C SER A 280 0.97 -1.88 18.47
N ALA A 281 1.30 -0.63 18.14
CA ALA A 281 2.66 -0.25 17.75
C ALA A 281 3.67 -0.41 18.89
N LEU A 282 3.32 -0.04 20.13
CA LEU A 282 4.16 -0.28 21.30
C LEU A 282 4.43 -1.78 21.50
N ALA A 283 3.39 -2.62 21.39
CA ALA A 283 3.52 -4.07 21.47
C ALA A 283 4.38 -4.66 20.33
N ALA A 284 4.41 -4.00 19.17
CA ALA A 284 5.27 -4.36 18.05
C ALA A 284 6.73 -3.85 18.18
N GLY A 285 7.05 -3.11 19.25
CA GLY A 285 8.40 -2.63 19.58
C GLY A 285 8.65 -1.15 19.30
N ALA A 286 7.63 -0.37 18.95
CA ALA A 286 7.78 1.08 18.83
C ALA A 286 8.02 1.75 20.18
N MET A 287 8.70 2.89 20.15
CA MET A 287 8.86 3.81 21.28
C MET A 287 7.80 4.91 21.21
N SER A 288 7.22 5.25 22.36
CA SER A 288 6.35 6.43 22.47
C SER A 288 7.17 7.71 22.36
N LEU A 289 6.74 8.62 21.48
CA LEU A 289 7.19 10.00 21.45
C LEU A 289 6.25 10.89 22.27
N TRP A 290 4.93 10.70 22.08
CA TRP A 290 3.89 11.28 22.93
C TRP A 290 2.63 10.40 22.93
N PRO A 291 1.90 10.33 24.06
CA PRO A 291 0.71 9.49 24.17
C PRO A 291 -0.49 10.07 23.39
N PRO A 292 -1.53 9.25 23.14
CA PRO A 292 -2.78 9.69 22.54
C PRO A 292 -3.38 10.92 23.24
N THR A 293 -3.53 12.00 22.47
CA THR A 293 -3.95 13.32 22.95
C THR A 293 -4.90 13.95 21.95
N ASP A 294 -5.96 14.59 22.45
CA ASP A 294 -6.90 15.35 21.62
C ASP A 294 -6.27 16.67 21.19
N GLN A 295 -6.32 16.93 19.90
CA GLN A 295 -5.69 18.09 19.28
C GLN A 295 -6.71 19.20 19.04
N ALA A 296 -6.23 20.45 19.03
CA ALA A 296 -7.08 21.62 18.83
C ALA A 296 -7.82 21.62 17.47
N TRP A 297 -7.29 20.92 16.47
CA TRP A 297 -7.91 20.75 15.16
C TRP A 297 -8.94 19.60 15.09
N GLY A 298 -9.22 18.93 16.21
CA GLY A 298 -10.31 17.97 16.33
C GLY A 298 -9.96 16.53 15.96
N ASP A 299 -8.67 16.18 15.84
CA ASP A 299 -8.21 14.80 15.79
C ASP A 299 -7.63 14.38 17.15
N ARG A 300 -7.82 13.13 17.53
CA ARG A 300 -7.03 12.47 18.56
C ARG A 300 -5.82 11.83 17.89
N THR A 301 -4.61 12.20 18.35
CA THR A 301 -3.35 11.77 17.74
C THR A 301 -2.34 11.29 18.78
N ALA A 302 -1.43 10.42 18.36
CA ALA A 302 -0.27 10.00 19.16
C ALA A 302 1.00 10.03 18.30
N GLY A 303 2.17 9.96 18.93
CA GLY A 303 3.45 9.94 18.24
C GLY A 303 4.26 8.72 18.63
N LEU A 304 4.74 7.99 17.64
CA LEU A 304 5.55 6.79 17.81
C LEU A 304 6.80 6.87 16.93
N GLN A 305 7.89 6.28 17.39
CA GLN A 305 9.04 5.95 16.57
C GLN A 305 9.17 4.43 16.53
N ASP A 306 9.21 3.85 15.34
CA ASP A 306 9.41 2.42 15.18
C ASP A 306 10.88 2.00 15.41
N PRO A 307 11.19 0.70 15.51
CA PRO A 307 12.57 0.22 15.73
C PRO A 307 13.59 0.61 14.66
N PHE A 308 13.12 1.12 13.51
CA PHE A 308 13.94 1.48 12.36
C PHE A 308 14.12 3.00 12.23
N GLY A 309 13.48 3.77 13.10
CA GLY A 309 13.61 5.23 13.17
C GLY A 309 12.53 6.01 12.45
N TYR A 310 11.57 5.36 11.77
CA TYR A 310 10.44 6.05 11.16
C TYR A 310 9.43 6.48 12.21
N GLN A 311 8.79 7.62 11.97
CA GLN A 311 7.77 8.14 12.85
C GLN A 311 6.36 7.91 12.31
N TRP A 312 5.47 7.50 13.20
CA TRP A 312 4.08 7.19 12.89
C TRP A 312 3.17 8.02 13.78
N ILE A 313 2.20 8.69 13.16
CA ILE A 313 1.23 9.55 13.84
C ILE A 313 -0.17 8.98 13.59
N PRO A 314 -0.59 7.95 14.36
CA PRO A 314 -1.97 7.47 14.29
C PRO A 314 -2.93 8.59 14.66
N SER A 315 -3.99 8.74 13.87
CA SER A 315 -4.96 9.82 13.97
C SER A 315 -6.38 9.30 13.75
N THR A 316 -7.29 9.73 14.61
CA THR A 316 -8.74 9.50 14.48
C THR A 316 -9.47 10.81 14.76
N PRO A 317 -10.46 11.22 13.96
CA PRO A 317 -11.29 12.37 14.29
C PRO A 317 -11.99 12.20 15.64
N VAL A 318 -11.91 13.20 16.52
CA VAL A 318 -12.69 13.23 17.77
C VAL A 318 -14.17 13.35 17.40
N LYS A 319 -14.99 12.44 17.91
CA LYS A 319 -16.45 12.55 17.77
C LYS A 319 -16.88 13.80 18.55
N LYS A 320 -17.41 14.81 17.85
CA LYS A 320 -18.12 15.89 18.51
C LYS A 320 -19.47 15.33 18.96
N ASP A 321 -19.71 15.29 20.27
CA ASP A 321 -21.05 15.04 20.79
C ASP A 321 -21.99 16.10 20.18
N ARG A 322 -23.02 15.62 19.49
CA ARG A 322 -24.09 16.45 18.91
C ARG A 322 -25.16 16.74 19.94
#